data_AF-A0A2D5EPG2-F1
#
_entry.id   AF-A0A2D5EPG2-F1
#
_cell.length_a   1.000
_cell.length_b   1.000
_cell.length_c   1.000
_cell.angle_alpha   90.00
_cell.angle_beta   90.00
_cell.angle_gamma   90.00
#
_symmetry.space_group_name_H-M   'P 1'
#
loop_
_entity.id
_entity.type
_entity.pdbx_description
1 polymer ?
#
loop_
_entity_poly.entity_id
_entity_poly.type
_entity_poly.pdbx_seq_one_letter_code
_entity_poly.pdbx_strand_id
1 'polypeptide(L)'
;MTPDALSRAWAKQAQLDAERGVIACRMCRQEAGLDETTTLWRNGHLVFALCDRCAGAHDVLMRPTPDGIEVRARSRTPLIVGGHG
;
A
#
# COMPACT_ATOMS: atom_id res chain seq x y z
N MET A 1 -1.99 -8.52 21.47
CA MET A 1 -2.89 -8.05 20.41
C MET A 1 -2.75 -8.99 19.23
N THR A 2 -3.83 -9.52 18.65
CA THR A 2 -3.74 -10.48 17.54
C THR A 2 -3.44 -9.77 16.21
N PRO A 3 -2.89 -10.46 15.19
CA PRO A 3 -2.67 -9.89 13.86
C PRO A 3 -3.95 -9.30 13.24
N ASP A 4 -5.09 -9.94 13.44
CA ASP A 4 -6.38 -9.45 12.96
C ASP A 4 -6.82 -8.17 13.65
N ALA A 5 -6.59 -8.05 14.97
CA ALA A 5 -6.91 -6.85 15.71
C ALA A 5 -6.05 -5.65 15.24
N LEU A 6 -4.76 -5.89 14.97
CA LEU A 6 -3.85 -4.89 14.40
C LEU A 6 -4.30 -4.45 13.00
N SER A 7 -4.67 -5.39 12.13
CA SER A 7 -5.16 -5.09 10.77
C SER A 7 -6.43 -4.25 10.79
N ARG A 8 -7.39 -4.57 11.67
CA ARG A 8 -8.62 -3.78 11.83
C ARG A 8 -8.35 -2.38 12.39
N ALA A 9 -7.47 -2.26 13.38
CA ALA A 9 -7.09 -0.97 13.94
C ALA A 9 -6.41 -0.08 12.89
N TRP A 10 -5.52 -0.65 12.09
CA TRP A 10 -4.87 0.07 10.99
C TRP A 10 -5.89 0.54 9.94
N ALA A 11 -6.80 -0.33 9.49
CA ALA A 11 -7.81 0.04 8.50
C ALA A 11 -8.72 1.17 9.01
N LYS A 12 -9.10 1.13 10.29
CA LYS A 12 -9.86 2.20 10.92
C LYS A 12 -9.09 3.51 10.95
N GLN A 13 -7.81 3.49 11.31
CA GLN A 13 -6.99 4.70 11.32
C GLN A 13 -6.80 5.25 9.92
N ALA A 14 -6.50 4.40 8.93
CA ALA A 14 -6.35 4.80 7.54
C ALA A 14 -7.61 5.47 6.98
N GLN A 15 -8.80 5.00 7.36
CA GLN A 15 -10.05 5.64 7.00
C GLN A 15 -10.18 7.06 7.58
N LEU A 16 -9.88 7.23 8.87
CA LEU A 16 -9.91 8.55 9.54
C LEU A 16 -8.87 9.51 8.96
N ASP A 17 -7.72 9.00 8.52
CA ASP A 17 -6.70 9.78 7.82
C ASP A 17 -7.24 10.24 6.48
N ALA A 18 -7.85 9.34 5.70
CA ALA A 18 -8.37 9.65 4.37
C ALA A 18 -9.51 10.69 4.42
N GLU A 19 -10.36 10.63 5.45
CA GLU A 19 -11.40 11.65 5.71
C GLU A 19 -10.81 13.04 5.98
N ARG A 20 -9.56 13.09 6.44
CA ARG A 20 -8.79 14.34 6.65
C ARG A 20 -7.93 14.71 5.44
N GLY A 21 -7.99 13.95 4.34
CA GLY A 21 -7.22 14.18 3.13
C GLY A 21 -5.77 13.73 3.22
N VAL A 22 -5.41 12.86 4.15
CA VAL A 22 -4.06 12.31 4.31
C VAL A 22 -4.09 10.78 4.37
N ILE A 23 -2.96 10.11 4.13
CA ILE A 23 -2.83 8.67 4.37
C ILE A 23 -1.48 8.36 4.99
N ALA A 24 -1.39 7.24 5.71
CA ALA A 24 -0.11 6.62 6.05
C ALA A 24 0.27 5.58 4.99
N CYS A 25 1.36 5.82 4.26
CA CYS A 25 1.81 4.93 3.19
C CYS A 25 2.09 3.52 3.72
N ARG A 26 1.49 2.49 3.12
CA ARG A 26 1.60 1.10 3.60
C ARG A 26 3.03 0.56 3.54
N MET A 27 3.88 1.16 2.71
CA MET A 27 5.26 0.73 2.48
C MET A 27 6.28 1.49 3.35
N CYS A 28 6.36 2.82 3.20
CA CYS A 28 7.36 3.62 3.92
C CYS A 28 6.87 4.16 5.28
N ARG A 29 5.56 4.00 5.59
CA ARG A 29 4.90 4.51 6.80
C ARG A 29 4.93 6.03 6.98
N GLN A 30 5.35 6.77 5.96
CA GLN A 30 5.27 8.23 5.96
C GLN A 30 3.85 8.68 5.60
N GLU A 31 3.46 9.83 6.13
CA GLU A 31 2.23 10.49 5.74
C GLU A 31 2.38 11.15 4.37
N ALA A 32 1.30 11.17 3.59
CA ALA A 32 1.19 11.86 2.31
C ALA A 32 -0.23 12.40 2.11
N GLY A 33 -0.38 13.41 1.25
CA GLY A 33 -1.70 13.89 0.83
C GLY A 33 -2.46 12.80 0.08
N LEU A 34 -3.76 12.69 0.30
CA LEU A 34 -4.60 11.68 -0.36
C LEU A 34 -4.57 11.81 -1.89
N ASP A 35 -4.41 13.03 -2.39
CA ASP A 35 -4.26 13.40 -3.81
C ASP A 35 -2.90 12.99 -4.42
N GLU A 36 -1.88 12.75 -3.59
CA GLU A 36 -0.53 12.32 -4.00
C GLU A 36 -0.32 10.80 -3.81
N THR A 37 -1.42 10.04 -3.80
CA THR A 37 -1.39 8.63 -3.42
C THR A 37 -2.23 7.73 -4.32
N THR A 38 -1.69 6.55 -4.60
CA THR A 38 -2.44 5.45 -5.17
C THR A 38 -3.23 4.76 -4.06
N THR A 39 -4.56 4.76 -4.17
CA THR A 39 -5.46 4.20 -3.15
C THR A 39 -6.31 3.06 -3.67
N LEU A 40 -6.70 2.16 -2.77
CA LEU A 40 -7.64 1.08 -3.01
C LEU A 40 -8.75 1.15 -1.98
N TRP A 41 -9.98 1.13 -2.48
CA TRP A 41 -11.19 1.29 -1.68
C TRP A 41 -12.08 0.07 -1.82
N ARG A 42 -12.72 -0.33 -0.72
CA ARG A 42 -13.74 -1.38 -0.71
C ARG A 42 -14.93 -0.90 0.11
N ASN A 43 -16.10 -0.82 -0.52
CA ASN A 43 -17.34 -0.38 0.12
C ASN A 43 -17.20 0.98 0.83
N GLY A 44 -16.48 1.93 0.21
CA GLY A 44 -16.23 3.26 0.79
C GLY A 44 -15.13 3.30 1.87
N HIS A 45 -14.49 2.17 2.19
CA HIS A 45 -13.39 2.13 3.14
C HIS A 45 -12.03 2.06 2.45
N LEU A 46 -11.08 2.87 2.90
CA LEU A 46 -9.69 2.78 2.48
C LEU A 46 -9.08 1.49 3.04
N VAL A 47 -8.63 0.60 2.14
CA VAL A 47 -8.03 -0.67 2.52
C VAL A 47 -6.54 -0.75 2.21
N PHE A 48 -6.04 0.12 1.33
CA PHE A 48 -4.62 0.20 1.00
C PHE A 48 -4.28 1.56 0.37
N ALA A 49 -3.11 2.09 0.69
CA ALA A 49 -2.58 3.32 0.10
C ALA A 49 -1.06 3.28 -0.04
N LEU A 50 -0.54 3.84 -1.13
CA LEU A 50 0.88 4.09 -1.36
C LEU A 50 1.09 5.53 -1.79
N CYS A 51 2.08 6.21 -1.21
CA CYS A 51 2.52 7.50 -1.73
C CYS A 51 3.20 7.36 -3.09
N ASP A 52 3.14 8.41 -3.90
CA ASP A 52 3.72 8.44 -5.25
C ASP A 52 5.21 8.08 -5.29
N ARG A 53 5.97 8.41 -4.23
CA ARG A 53 7.37 7.97 -4.12
C ARG A 53 7.51 6.46 -4.13
N CYS A 54 6.69 5.77 -3.33
CA CYS A 54 6.72 4.30 -3.25
C CYS A 54 6.14 3.67 -4.51
N ALA A 55 5.04 4.22 -5.04
CA ALA A 55 4.42 3.75 -6.29
C ALA A 55 5.34 3.96 -7.51
N GLY A 56 6.13 5.03 -7.54
CA GLY A 56 7.12 5.31 -8.58
C GLY A 56 8.39 4.46 -8.48
N ALA A 57 8.74 4.00 -7.28
CA ALA A 57 9.93 3.16 -7.07
C ALA A 57 9.66 1.65 -7.25
N HIS A 58 8.39 1.23 -7.32
CA HIS A 58 8.01 -0.18 -7.31
C HIS A 58 7.01 -0.51 -8.44
N ASP A 59 7.11 -1.72 -8.96
CA ASP A 59 6.04 -2.33 -9.73
C ASP A 59 5.05 -2.95 -8.74
N VAL A 60 3.87 -2.35 -8.66
CA VAL A 60 2.80 -2.75 -7.74
C VAL A 60 1.72 -3.50 -8.52
N LEU A 61 1.52 -4.76 -8.17
CA LEU A 61 0.45 -5.59 -8.69
C LEU A 61 -0.63 -5.73 -7.62
N MET A 62 -1.86 -5.36 -7.96
CA MET A 62 -3.04 -5.61 -7.15
C MET A 62 -3.95 -6.58 -7.89
N ARG A 63 -4.31 -7.70 -7.25
CA ARG A 63 -5.11 -8.76 -7.88
C ARG A 63 -6.21 -9.25 -6.95
N PRO A 64 -7.48 -9.33 -7.40
CA PRO A 64 -8.53 -9.97 -6.63
C PRO A 64 -8.29 -11.50 -6.53
N THR A 65 -8.60 -12.07 -5.38
CA THR A 65 -8.49 -13.49 -5.03
C THR A 65 -9.72 -13.91 -4.23
N PRO A 66 -10.00 -15.21 -4.07
CA PRO A 66 -11.10 -15.67 -3.21
C PRO A 66 -11.04 -15.16 -1.77
N ASP A 67 -9.82 -14.96 -1.24
CA ASP A 67 -9.60 -14.53 0.15
C ASP A 67 -9.54 -13.00 0.31
N GLY A 68 -9.57 -12.23 -0.78
CA GLY A 68 -9.47 -10.77 -0.75
C GLY A 68 -8.64 -10.20 -1.90
N ILE A 69 -7.89 -9.14 -1.64
CA ILE A 69 -7.01 -8.50 -2.64
C ILE A 69 -5.57 -8.80 -2.26
N GLU A 70 -4.88 -9.51 -3.14
CA GLU A 70 -3.45 -9.72 -3.04
C GLU A 70 -2.72 -8.48 -3.56
N VAL A 71 -1.79 -7.95 -2.77
CA VAL A 71 -0.92 -6.84 -3.17
C VAL A 71 0.52 -7.31 -3.14
N ARG A 72 1.18 -7.27 -4.30
CA ARG A 72 2.61 -7.54 -4.45
C ARG A 72 3.31 -6.28 -4.92
N ALA A 73 4.43 -5.95 -4.31
CA ALA A 73 5.28 -4.86 -4.76
C ALA A 73 6.70 -5.39 -4.94
N ARG A 74 7.31 -5.05 -6.08
CA ARG A 74 8.72 -5.34 -6.36
C ARG A 74 9.44 -4.04 -6.66
N SER A 75 10.63 -3.86 -6.09
CA SER A 75 11.47 -2.69 -6.42
C SER A 75 11.82 -2.70 -7.91
N ARG A 76 11.76 -1.54 -8.57
CA ARG A 76 12.14 -1.37 -9.99
C ARG A 76 13.65 -1.46 -10.23
N THR A 77 14.45 -1.63 -9.18
CA THR A 77 15.91 -1.80 -9.32
C THR A 77 16.19 -3.00 -10.23
N PRO A 78 17.05 -2.86 -11.26
CA PRO A 78 17.29 -3.94 -12.19
C PRO A 78 17.96 -5.13 -11.48
N LEU A 79 17.50 -6.34 -11.80
CA LEU A 79 18.24 -7.56 -11.49
C LEU A 79 19.42 -7.64 -12.46
N ILE A 80 20.63 -7.31 -12.01
CA ILE A 80 21.84 -7.49 -12.82
C ILE A 80 22.26 -8.95 -12.73
N VAL A 81 21.98 -9.73 -13.78
CA VAL A 81 22.49 -11.10 -13.91
C VAL A 81 23.86 -11.02 -14.62
N GLY A 82 24.92 -10.91 -13.83
CA GLY A 82 26.30 -11.00 -14.31
C GLY A 82 26.84 -12.41 -14.10
N GLY A 83 27.21 -13.10 -15.18
CA GLY A 83 27.91 -14.37 -15.10
C GLY A 83 29.26 -14.15 -14.41
N HIS A 84 29.47 -14.79 -13.26
CA HIS A 84 30.82 -14.93 -12.72
C HIS A 84 31.54 -15.91 -13.62
N GLY A 85 32.52 -15.40 -14.38
CA GLY A 85 33.55 -16.22 -15.02
C GLY A 85 34.60 -16.66 -14.01
#